data_AF-A0AAW9NZ85-F1
#
_entry.id   AF-A0AAW9NZ85-F1
#
_cell.length_a   1.000
_cell.length_b   1.000
_cell.length_c   1.000
_cell.angle_alpha   90.00
_cell.angle_beta   90.00
_cell.angle_gamma   90.00
#
_symmetry.space_group_name_H-M   'P 1'
#
loop_
_entity.id
_entity.type
_entity.pdbx_description
1 polymer ?
#
loop_
_entity_poly.entity_id
_entity_poly.type
_entity_poly.pdbx_seq_one_letter_code
_entity_poly.pdbx_strand_id
1 'polypeptide(L)' 'MVMSIVIVMIVILIICSQWTRLHDNKEPVTTWLFFILLTLGTALAIALSFRIDVPSPVDFVTFIFQPISNALQALLHT' A
#
# COMPACT_ATOMS: atom_id res chain seq x y z
N MET A 1 14.69 -12.36 -0.07
CA MET A 1 14.77 -13.09 1.22
C MET A 1 15.22 -12.17 2.36
N VAL A 2 16.42 -11.59 2.34
CA VAL A 2 16.90 -10.72 3.44
C VAL A 2 16.02 -9.47 3.64
N MET A 3 15.63 -8.77 2.56
CA MET A 3 14.71 -7.61 2.64
C MET A 3 13.36 -7.97 3.27
N SER A 4 12.78 -9.12 2.91
CA SER A 4 11.49 -9.57 3.46
C SER A 4 11.57 -9.86 4.96
N ILE A 5 12.69 -10.42 5.43
CA ILE A 5 12.95 -10.67 6.86
C ILE A 5 13.02 -9.35 7.63
N VAL A 6 13.71 -8.34 7.08
CA VAL A 6 13.80 -7.00 7.70
C VAL A 6 12.43 -6.34 7.80
N ILE A 7 11.60 -6.45 6.76
CA ILE A 7 10.23 -5.91 6.75
C ILE A 7 9.40 -6.57 7.86
N VAL A 8 9.43 -7.90 7.96
CA VAL A 8 8.70 -8.63 9.02
C VAL A 8 9.19 -8.23 10.42
N MET A 9 10.50 -8.05 10.59
CA MET A 9 11.08 -7.61 11.87
C MET A 9 10.59 -6.21 12.28
N ILE A 10 10.52 -5.27 11.33
CA ILE A 10 9.99 -3.91 11.56
C ILE A 10 8.50 -3.97 11.91
N VAL A 11 7.72 -4.79 11.21
CA VAL A 11 6.28 -4.97 11.50
C VAL A 11 6.06 -5.51 12.92
N ILE A 12 6.85 -6.48 13.37
CA ILE A 12 6.78 -7.02 14.73
C ILE A 12 7.10 -5.95 15.78
N LEU A 13 8.14 -5.13 15.54
CA LEU A 13 8.49 -4.01 16.42
C LEU A 13 7.36 -2.98 16.50
N ILE A 14 6.74 -2.65 15.38
CA ILE A 14 5.59 -1.74 15.30
C ILE A 14 4.41 -2.30 16.11
N ILE A 15 4.09 -3.59 15.97
CA ILE A 15 3.02 -4.24 16.74
C ILE A 15 3.33 -4.21 18.23
N CYS A 16 4.56 -4.57 18.65
CA CYS A 16 4.95 -4.56 20.07
C CYS A 16 4.86 -3.14 20.67
N SER A 17 5.35 -2.12 19.97
CA SER A 17 5.27 -0.74 20.45
C SER A 17 3.83 -0.22 20.50
N GLN A 18 3.00 -0.61 19.53
CA GLN A 18 1.61 -0.17 19.46
C GLN A 18 0.69 -0.97 20.38
N TRP A 19 1.05 -2.20 20.79
CA TRP A 19 0.23 -3.04 21.65
C TRP A 19 -0.11 -2.38 22.99
N THR A 20 0.89 -1.83 23.69
CA THR A 20 0.67 -1.08 24.94
C THR A 20 -0.22 0.15 24.71
N ARG A 21 -0.05 0.82 23.58
CA ARG A 21 -0.75 2.07 23.25
C ARG A 21 -2.18 1.86 22.72
N LEU A 22 -2.45 0.71 22.10
CA LEU A 22 -3.78 0.27 21.65
C LEU A 22 -4.58 -0.37 22.79
N HIS A 23 -3.93 -1.07 23.72
CA HIS A 23 -4.62 -1.67 24.87
C HIS A 23 -5.11 -0.61 25.87
N ASP A 24 -4.39 0.49 26.01
CA ASP A 24 -4.76 1.58 26.93
C ASP A 24 -5.90 2.46 26.36
N ASN A 25 -5.99 2.56 25.02
CA ASN A 25 -7.05 3.27 24.33
C ASN A 25 -8.21 2.32 23.99
N LYS A 26 -9.33 2.41 24.69
CA LYS A 26 -10.56 1.60 24.47
C LYS A 26 -11.29 1.91 23.15
N GLU A 27 -10.61 2.43 22.13
CA GLU A 27 -11.19 2.75 20.83
C GLU A 27 -10.97 1.60 19.83
N PRO A 28 -11.98 0.75 19.61
CA PRO A 28 -11.82 -0.41 18.73
C PRO A 28 -11.60 -0.01 17.26
N VAL A 29 -12.07 1.17 16.86
CA VAL A 29 -11.98 1.67 15.48
C VAL A 29 -10.53 1.98 15.08
N THR A 30 -9.77 2.64 15.94
CA THR A 30 -8.36 3.00 15.67
C THR A 30 -7.48 1.76 15.64
N THR A 31 -7.77 0.78 16.51
CA THR A 31 -7.12 -0.54 16.50
C THR A 31 -7.37 -1.29 15.18
N TRP A 32 -8.61 -1.29 14.70
CA TRP A 32 -8.98 -2.00 13.48
C TRP A 32 -8.38 -1.34 12.24
N LEU A 33 -8.42 0.00 12.16
CA LEU A 33 -7.79 0.77 11.09
C LEU A 33 -6.27 0.57 11.05
N PHE A 34 -5.61 0.54 12.22
CA PHE A 34 -4.18 0.26 12.33
C PHE A 34 -3.83 -1.13 11.76
N PHE A 35 -4.58 -2.16 12.12
CA PHE A 35 -4.35 -3.52 11.60
C PHE A 35 -4.56 -3.61 10.08
N ILE A 36 -5.60 -2.97 9.56
CA ILE A 36 -5.86 -2.91 8.11
C ILE A 36 -4.69 -2.24 7.38
N LEU A 37 -4.26 -1.08 7.87
CA LEU A 37 -3.18 -0.31 7.24
C LEU A 37 -1.84 -1.06 7.32
N LEU A 38 -1.57 -1.70 8.46
CA LEU A 38 -0.38 -2.51 8.66
C LEU A 38 -0.36 -3.73 7.74
N THR A 39 -1.50 -4.41 7.59
CA THR A 39 -1.63 -5.58 6.70
C THR A 39 -1.45 -5.17 5.24
N LEU A 40 -2.09 -4.08 4.81
CA LEU A 40 -1.95 -3.53 3.46
C LEU A 40 -0.49 -3.14 3.16
N GLY A 41 0.15 -2.38 4.05
CA GLY A 41 1.54 -1.97 3.89
C GLY A 41 2.50 -3.16 3.85
N THR A 42 2.28 -4.17 4.68
CA THR A 42 3.10 -5.39 4.72
C THR A 42 2.93 -6.21 3.44
N ALA A 43 1.68 -6.42 2.99
CA ALA A 43 1.38 -7.12 1.75
C ALA A 43 2.01 -6.41 0.54
N LEU A 44 1.94 -5.07 0.50
CA LEU A 44 2.54 -4.27 -0.56
C LEU A 44 4.07 -4.34 -0.54
N ALA A 45 4.69 -4.30 0.64
CA ALA A 45 6.13 -4.44 0.80
C ALA A 45 6.63 -5.84 0.41
N ILE A 46 5.85 -6.89 0.70
CA ILE A 46 6.11 -8.25 0.23
C ILE A 46 5.99 -8.32 -1.29
N ALA A 47 4.92 -7.78 -1.89
CA ALA A 47 4.72 -7.76 -3.33
C ALA A 47 5.88 -7.06 -4.07
N LEU A 48 6.32 -5.90 -3.58
CA LEU A 48 7.52 -5.21 -4.07
C LEU A 48 8.78 -6.08 -3.91
N SER A 49 8.96 -6.73 -2.76
CA SER A 49 10.12 -7.58 -2.49
C SER A 49 10.17 -8.82 -3.39
N PHE A 50 9.03 -9.32 -3.85
CA PHE A 50 8.94 -10.43 -4.80
C PHE A 50 9.06 -9.99 -6.27
N ARG A 51 9.27 -8.69 -6.53
CA ARG A 51 9.21 -8.10 -7.87
C ARG A 51 7.94 -8.50 -8.63
N ILE A 52 6.83 -8.66 -7.90
CA ILE A 52 5.53 -8.71 -8.55
C ILE A 52 5.36 -7.32 -9.18
N ASP A 53 5.09 -7.26 -10.48
CA ASP A 53 4.73 -6.03 -11.17
C ASP A 53 3.38 -5.56 -10.62
N VAL A 54 3.42 -4.95 -9.45
CA VAL A 54 2.31 -4.17 -8.93
C VAL A 54 2.28 -2.94 -9.85
N PRO A 55 1.21 -2.73 -10.63
CA PRO A 55 1.10 -1.57 -11.49
C PRO A 55 1.39 -0.34 -10.63
N SER A 56 2.39 0.44 -11.02
CA SER A 56 2.77 1.58 -10.20
C SER A 56 1.57 2.52 -10.09
N PRO A 57 1.47 3.33 -9.03
CA PRO A 57 0.41 4.34 -8.93
C PRO A 57 0.37 5.25 -10.18
N VAL A 58 1.52 5.47 -10.81
CA VAL A 58 1.65 6.21 -12.06
C VAL A 58 1.00 5.44 -13.21
N ASP A 59 1.24 4.14 -13.34
CA ASP A 59 0.60 3.30 -14.37
C ASP A 59 -0.92 3.24 -14.20
N PHE A 60 -1.42 3.21 -12.96
CA PHE A 60 -2.84 3.26 -12.68
C PHE A 60 -3.46 4.61 -13.09
N VAL A 61 -2.77 5.72 -12.77
CA VAL A 61 -3.17 7.05 -13.24
C VAL A 61 -3.12 7.12 -14.77
N THR A 62 -2.08 6.58 -15.40
CA THR A 62 -1.98 6.52 -16.86
C THR A 62 -3.13 5.72 -17.44
N PHE A 63 -3.51 4.57 -16.90
CA PHE A 63 -4.65 3.78 -17.37
C PHE A 63 -5.97 4.55 -17.33
N ILE A 64 -6.21 5.33 -16.27
CA ILE A 64 -7.41 6.18 -16.13
C ILE A 64 -7.39 7.36 -17.12
N PHE A 65 -6.22 7.98 -17.33
CA PHE A 65 -6.07 9.17 -18.17
C PHE A 65 -5.86 8.86 -19.66
N GLN A 66 -5.40 7.66 -20.01
CA GLN A 66 -5.18 7.22 -21.39
C GLN A 66 -6.43 7.31 -22.29
N PRO A 67 -7.65 6.92 -21.87
CA PRO A 67 -8.84 7.13 -22.70
C PRO A 67 -9.12 8.61 -22.96
N ILE A 68 -8.83 9.49 -22.00
CA ILE A 68 -8.98 10.94 -22.14
C ILE A 68 -7.94 11.50 -23.13
N SER A 69 -6.68 11.08 -23.00
CA SER A 69 -5.62 11.43 -23.95
C SER A 69 -5.92 10.96 -25.38
N ASN A 70 -6.47 9.76 -25.54
CA ASN A 70 -6.88 9.24 -26.85
C ASN A 70 -8.05 10.04 -27.44
N ALA A 71 -9.03 10.42 -26.63
CA ALA A 71 -10.14 11.28 -27.06
C ALA A 71 -9.66 12.68 -27.47
N LEU A 72 -8.72 13.27 -26.73
CA LEU A 72 -8.10 14.54 -27.07
C LEU A 72 -7.27 14.44 -28.35
N GLN A 73 -6.47 13.39 -28.53
CA GLN A 73 -5.72 13.16 -29.77
C GLN A 73 -6.65 12.97 -30.98
N ALA A 74 -7.75 12.23 -30.82
CA ALA A 74 -8.74 12.04 -31.88
C ALA A 74 -9.44 13.36 -32.28
N LEU A 75 -9.68 14.25 -31.31
CA LEU A 75 -10.25 15.57 -31.54
C LEU A 75 -9.27 16.56 -32.20
N LEU A 76 -7.99 16.50 -31.84
CA LEU A 76 -6.94 17.39 -32.36
C LEU A 76 -6.47 16.99 -33.77
N HIS A 77 -6.74 15.76 -34.19
CA HIS A 77 -6.40 15.22 -35.51
C HIS A 77 -7.57 15.27 -36.51
N THR A 78 -8.64 16.02 -36.18
CA THR A 78 -9.75 16.46 -37.05
C THR A 78 -9.47 17.85 -37.62
#